data_AF-A0A6J1WHL4-F1
#
_entry.id   AF-A0A6J1WHL4-F1
#
_cell.length_a   1.000
_cell.length_b   1.000
_cell.length_c   1.000
_cell.angle_alpha   90.00
_cell.angle_beta   90.00
_cell.angle_gamma   90.00
#
_symmetry.space_group_name_H-M   'P 1'
#
loop_
_entity.id
_entity.type
_entity.pdbx_description
1 polymer ?
#
loop_
_entity_poly.entity_id
_entity_poly.type
_entity_poly.pdbx_seq_one_letter_code
_entity_poly.pdbx_strand_id
1 'polypeptide(L)'
;MLDSSSKIMKGTSGDATVLKPTCMTTVPLIMDRISKGITDKVSRSGPFASAFFRWAYSYKQTWMRRGYDTPILNRIMFSKILGLLGGRLRLLLAGGAPLAPDTHQQLRICLCCDVVAGYGLTETTSA
;
A
#
# COMPACT_ATOMS: atom_id res chain seq x y z
N MET A 1 2.26 -13.47 3.96
CA MET A 1 2.54 -12.10 3.50
C MET A 1 1.95 -11.03 4.42
N LEU A 2 0.63 -10.79 4.45
CA LEU A 2 0.02 -9.78 5.36
C LEU A 2 -0.55 -10.43 6.62
N ASP A 3 -0.54 -9.73 7.76
CA ASP A 3 -1.07 -10.19 9.06
C ASP A 3 -2.55 -10.65 8.98
N SER A 4 -3.31 -10.19 7.99
CA SER A 4 -4.72 -10.57 7.76
C SER A 4 -4.92 -11.71 6.75
N SER A 5 -3.84 -12.37 6.30
CA SER A 5 -3.93 -13.43 5.29
C SER A 5 -4.52 -14.71 5.88
N SER A 6 -5.48 -15.33 5.18
CA SER A 6 -6.20 -16.54 5.62
C SER A 6 -5.32 -17.76 5.90
N LYS A 7 -4.10 -17.78 5.33
CA LYS A 7 -3.09 -18.84 5.52
C LYS A 7 -2.19 -18.63 6.75
N ILE A 8 -2.33 -17.52 7.48
CA ILE A 8 -1.54 -17.23 8.68
C ILE A 8 -2.40 -17.49 9.91
N MET A 9 -1.82 -18.18 10.91
CA MET A 9 -2.52 -18.47 12.16
C MET A 9 -2.89 -17.17 12.86
N LYS A 10 -4.17 -17.04 13.25
CA LYS A 10 -4.70 -15.83 13.90
C LYS A 10 -3.88 -15.50 15.15
N GLY A 11 -3.30 -14.30 15.20
CA GLY A 11 -2.43 -13.84 16.30
C GLY A 11 -0.94 -13.85 15.99
N THR A 12 -0.52 -14.36 14.82
CA THR A 12 0.89 -14.37 14.40
C THR A 12 1.20 -13.15 13.53
N SER A 13 2.38 -12.56 13.73
CA SER A 13 2.89 -11.50 12.84
C SER A 13 3.13 -12.09 11.46
N GLY A 14 2.58 -11.46 10.43
CA GLY A 14 2.79 -11.84 9.05
C GLY A 14 4.19 -11.47 8.57
N ASP A 15 4.64 -12.19 7.55
CA ASP A 15 6.02 -12.11 7.05
C ASP A 15 6.47 -10.68 6.70
N ALA A 16 5.58 -9.85 6.16
CA ALA A 16 5.89 -8.47 5.81
C ALA A 16 6.22 -7.60 7.04
N THR A 17 5.52 -7.84 8.16
CA THR A 17 5.73 -7.10 9.42
C THR A 17 7.03 -7.52 10.09
N VAL A 18 7.39 -8.80 9.99
CA VAL A 18 8.64 -9.36 10.55
C VAL A 18 9.85 -8.93 9.73
N LEU A 19 9.80 -9.11 8.40
CA LEU A 19 10.93 -8.85 7.51
C LEU A 19 11.17 -7.36 7.26
N LYS A 20 10.16 -6.50 7.42
CA LYS A 20 10.22 -5.06 7.15
C LYS A 20 10.90 -4.73 5.81
N PRO A 21 10.40 -5.27 4.70
CA PRO A 21 11.05 -5.15 3.40
C PRO A 21 11.13 -3.68 2.96
N THR A 22 12.25 -3.33 2.33
CA THR A 22 12.44 -2.00 1.71
C THR A 22 11.89 -1.98 0.28
N CYS A 23 11.99 -3.10 -0.43
CA CYS A 23 11.43 -3.32 -1.76
C CYS A 23 10.58 -4.59 -1.72
N MET A 24 9.41 -4.57 -2.39
CA MET A 24 8.54 -5.74 -2.46
C MET A 24 7.99 -5.91 -3.89
N THR A 25 8.13 -7.12 -4.43
CA THR A 25 7.50 -7.54 -5.68
C THR A 25 6.20 -8.26 -5.38
N THR A 26 5.11 -7.82 -6.00
CA THR A 26 3.76 -8.34 -5.76
C THR A 26 2.98 -8.49 -7.06
N VAL A 27 1.92 -9.29 -7.02
CA VAL A 27 0.94 -9.38 -8.09
C VAL A 27 -0.24 -8.45 -7.82
N PRO A 28 -0.97 -7.97 -8.84
CA PRO A 28 -2.14 -7.09 -8.68
C PRO A 28 -3.18 -7.61 -7.68
N LEU A 29 -3.38 -8.93 -7.62
CA LEU A 29 -4.29 -9.53 -6.65
C LEU A 29 -3.89 -9.24 -5.18
N ILE A 30 -2.59 -9.20 -4.88
CA ILE A 30 -2.11 -8.85 -3.54
C ILE A 30 -2.24 -7.35 -3.29
N MET A 31 -1.99 -6.52 -4.31
CA MET A 31 -2.22 -5.08 -4.24
C MET A 31 -3.68 -4.73 -3.92
N ASP A 32 -4.64 -5.39 -4.56
CA ASP A 32 -6.07 -5.20 -4.28
C ASP A 32 -6.43 -5.63 -2.86
N ARG A 33 -5.81 -6.70 -2.35
CA ARG A 33 -5.99 -7.13 -0.95
C ARG A 33 -5.42 -6.11 0.03
N ILE A 34 -4.25 -5.52 -0.25
CA ILE A 34 -3.68 -4.45 0.56
C ILE A 34 -4.62 -3.24 0.56
N SER A 35 -5.09 -2.83 -0.62
CA SER A 35 -6.05 -1.72 -0.78
C SER A 35 -7.32 -1.95 0.06
N LYS A 36 -7.93 -3.14 -0.05
CA LYS A 36 -9.08 -3.52 0.78
C LYS A 36 -8.75 -3.53 2.27
N GLY A 37 -7.58 -4.03 2.67
CA GLY A 37 -7.13 -4.04 4.05
C GLY A 37 -6.94 -2.63 4.63
N ILE A 38 -6.49 -1.68 3.82
CA ILE A 38 -6.42 -0.26 4.20
C ILE A 38 -7.84 0.29 4.42
N THR A 39 -8.75 0.08 3.47
CA THR A 39 -10.14 0.54 3.56
C THR A 39 -10.87 -0.06 4.76
N ASP A 40 -10.64 -1.33 5.06
CA ASP A 40 -11.23 -2.00 6.23
C ASP A 40 -10.65 -1.43 7.53
N LYS A 41 -9.33 -1.19 7.60
CA LYS A 41 -8.69 -0.57 8.78
C LYS A 41 -9.21 0.86 9.02
N VAL A 42 -9.42 1.63 7.96
CA VAL A 42 -10.01 2.98 8.05
C VAL A 42 -11.46 2.90 8.52
N SER A 43 -12.26 1.98 7.96
CA SER A 43 -13.66 1.76 8.35
C SER A 43 -13.79 1.37 9.82
N ARG A 44 -12.88 0.52 10.34
CA ARG A 44 -12.84 0.12 11.76
C ARG A 44 -12.37 1.22 12.71
N SER A 45 -11.65 2.22 12.21
CA SER A 45 -11.10 3.30 13.05
C SER A 45 -12.13 4.35 13.47
N GLY A 46 -13.40 4.19 13.03
CA GLY A 46 -14.52 5.05 13.41
C GLY A 46 -14.77 6.20 12.42
N PRO A 47 -15.94 6.87 12.53
CA PRO A 47 -16.39 7.87 11.55
C PRO A 47 -15.49 9.11 11.51
N PHE A 48 -14.96 9.55 12.65
CA PHE A 48 -14.03 10.69 12.70
C PHE A 48 -12.69 10.39 12.01
N ALA A 49 -12.11 9.22 12.28
CA ALA A 49 -10.86 8.80 11.65
C ALA A 49 -11.02 8.57 10.15
N SER A 50 -12.16 8.03 9.72
CA SER A 50 -12.49 7.84 8.30
C SER A 50 -12.66 9.18 7.56
N ALA A 51 -13.35 10.15 8.17
CA ALA A 51 -13.47 11.51 7.61
C ALA A 51 -12.10 12.20 7.50
N PHE A 52 -11.28 12.09 8.56
CA PHE A 52 -9.91 12.62 8.56
C PHE A 52 -9.03 11.93 7.50
N PHE A 53 -9.14 10.61 7.35
CA PHE A 53 -8.43 9.86 6.32
C PHE A 53 -8.83 10.32 4.92
N ARG A 54 -10.13 10.52 4.66
CA ARG A 54 -10.61 11.00 3.36
C ARG A 54 -10.10 12.40 3.03
N TRP A 55 -10.08 13.29 4.02
CA TRP A 55 -9.49 14.62 3.88
C TRP A 55 -7.98 14.57 3.63
N ALA A 56 -7.25 13.76 4.41
CA ALA A 56 -5.82 13.57 4.24
C ALA A 56 -5.47 12.95 2.88
N TYR A 57 -6.29 12.02 2.40
CA TYR A 57 -6.16 11.38 1.10
C TYR A 57 -6.34 12.38 -0.04
N SER A 58 -7.41 13.18 -0.04
CA SER A 58 -7.66 14.19 -1.08
C SER A 58 -6.62 15.31 -1.06
N TYR A 59 -6.19 15.73 0.13
CA TYR A 59 -5.08 16.66 0.31
C TYR A 59 -3.82 16.09 -0.34
N LYS A 60 -3.36 14.91 0.09
CA LYS A 60 -2.15 14.29 -0.45
C LYS A 60 -2.23 14.02 -1.95
N GLN A 61 -3.37 13.61 -2.49
CA GLN A 61 -3.58 13.44 -3.92
C GLN A 61 -3.33 14.74 -4.69
N THR A 62 -3.80 15.88 -4.17
CA THR A 62 -3.62 17.19 -4.80
C THR A 62 -2.16 17.63 -4.77
N TRP A 63 -1.47 17.45 -3.65
CA TRP A 63 -0.04 17.80 -3.51
C TRP A 63 0.87 16.90 -4.33
N MET A 64 0.58 15.60 -4.37
CA MET A 64 1.32 14.63 -5.19
C MET A 64 1.16 14.91 -6.68
N ARG A 65 -0.03 15.33 -7.13
CA ARG A 65 -0.25 15.81 -8.52
C ARG A 65 0.55 17.07 -8.85
N ARG A 66 0.84 17.91 -7.85
CA ARG A 66 1.69 19.10 -7.98
C ARG A 66 3.18 18.79 -7.84
N GLY A 67 3.56 17.54 -7.60
CA GLY A 67 4.96 17.12 -7.46
C GLY A 67 5.58 17.34 -6.07
N TYR A 68 4.77 17.68 -5.06
CA TYR A 68 5.23 17.93 -3.70
C TYR A 68 4.93 16.75 -2.78
N ASP A 69 5.89 16.42 -1.91
CA ASP A 69 5.68 15.43 -0.85
C ASP A 69 5.16 16.08 0.45
N THR A 70 4.41 15.33 1.24
CA THR A 70 3.78 15.78 2.49
C THR A 70 4.34 15.01 3.69
N PRO A 71 5.58 15.30 4.14
CA PRO A 71 6.28 14.48 5.13
C PRO A 71 5.58 14.45 6.51
N ILE A 72 4.88 15.52 6.88
CA ILE A 72 4.16 15.62 8.16
C ILE A 72 2.96 14.66 8.20
N LEU A 73 2.15 14.66 7.14
CA LEU A 73 0.99 13.77 7.02
C LEU A 73 1.42 12.31 6.90
N ASN A 74 2.51 12.07 6.15
CA ASN A 74 3.16 10.76 6.00
C ASN A 74 3.51 10.15 7.36
N ARG A 75 4.08 10.94 8.27
CA ARG A 75 4.52 10.44 9.58
C ARG A 75 3.38 10.18 10.56
N ILE A 76 2.32 10.99 10.53
CA ILE A 76 1.23 10.90 11.52
C ILE A 76 0.21 9.82 11.15
N MET A 77 -0.24 9.79 9.89
CA MET A 77 -1.34 8.92 9.47
C MET A 77 -0.84 7.69 8.72
N PHE A 78 0.03 7.90 7.73
CA PHE A 78 0.45 6.83 6.84
C PHE A 78 1.42 5.86 7.51
N SER A 79 2.15 6.27 8.56
CA SER A 79 2.98 5.36 9.37
C SER A 79 2.19 4.16 9.93
N LYS A 80 0.92 4.36 10.33
CA LYS A 80 0.04 3.27 10.81
C LYS A 80 -0.39 2.30 9.71
N ILE A 81 -0.42 2.78 8.47
CA ILE A 81 -0.76 2.00 7.27
C ILE A 81 0.48 1.26 6.78
N LEU A 82 1.60 1.96 6.65
CA LEU A 82 2.94 1.41 6.39
C LEU A 82 3.33 0.34 7.39
N GLY A 83 2.92 0.46 8.66
CA GLY A 83 3.13 -0.55 9.69
C GLY A 83 2.53 -1.93 9.35
N LEU A 84 1.47 -2.00 8.52
CA LEU A 84 0.91 -3.27 8.02
C LEU A 84 1.86 -4.04 7.09
N LEU A 85 2.85 -3.33 6.54
CA LEU A 85 3.87 -3.85 5.62
C LEU A 85 5.27 -3.70 6.20
N GLY A 86 5.38 -3.53 7.53
CA GLY A 86 6.66 -3.45 8.25
C GLY A 86 7.32 -2.05 8.28
N GLY A 87 6.69 -1.02 7.72
CA GLY A 87 7.05 0.39 7.98
C GLY A 87 8.26 0.94 7.20
N ARG A 88 8.96 0.11 6.42
CA ARG A 88 10.18 0.48 5.69
C ARG A 88 10.06 0.42 4.17
N LEU A 89 8.86 0.19 3.65
CA LEU A 89 8.63 0.03 2.22
C LEU A 89 8.91 1.34 1.46
N ARG A 90 9.77 1.28 0.44
CA ARG A 90 10.13 2.40 -0.45
C ARG A 90 9.76 2.13 -1.91
N LEU A 91 9.76 0.86 -2.32
CA LEU A 91 9.43 0.45 -3.68
C LEU A 91 8.48 -0.75 -3.68
N LEU A 92 7.41 -0.65 -4.47
CA LEU A 92 6.45 -1.72 -4.70
C LEU A 92 6.39 -2.02 -6.20
N LEU A 93 6.79 -3.23 -6.59
CA LEU A 93 6.74 -3.68 -7.98
C LEU A 93 5.48 -4.52 -8.19
N ALA A 94 4.71 -4.23 -9.23
CA ALA A 94 3.57 -5.00 -9.70
C ALA A 94 3.94 -5.74 -10.98
N GLY A 95 3.54 -7.00 -11.13
CA GLY A 95 3.73 -7.73 -12.39
C GLY A 95 2.78 -8.91 -12.56
N GLY A 96 2.75 -9.46 -13.76
CA GLY A 96 1.99 -10.68 -14.11
C GLY A 96 0.49 -10.48 -14.39
N ALA A 97 -0.07 -9.29 -14.16
CA ALA A 97 -1.43 -8.94 -14.53
C ALA A 97 -1.60 -7.40 -14.62
N PRO A 98 -2.66 -6.91 -15.30
CA PRO A 98 -2.96 -5.47 -15.34
C PRO A 98 -3.35 -4.97 -13.95
N LEU A 99 -2.83 -3.79 -13.59
CA LEU A 99 -3.16 -3.09 -12.36
C LEU A 99 -4.16 -1.97 -12.64
N ALA A 100 -5.24 -1.89 -11.87
CA ALA A 100 -6.21 -0.81 -11.99
C ALA A 100 -5.57 0.54 -11.57
N PRO A 101 -5.82 1.64 -12.31
CA PRO A 101 -5.24 2.94 -12.01
C PRO A 101 -5.67 3.47 -10.63
N ASP A 102 -6.89 3.15 -10.19
CA ASP A 102 -7.39 3.55 -8.88
C ASP A 102 -6.62 2.85 -7.74
N THR A 103 -6.41 1.53 -7.85
CA THR A 103 -5.61 0.77 -6.88
C THR A 103 -4.17 1.28 -6.87
N HIS A 104 -3.59 1.56 -8.04
CA HIS A 104 -2.23 2.10 -8.17
C HIS A 104 -2.09 3.43 -7.44
N GLN A 105 -3.00 4.37 -7.70
CA GLN A 105 -2.98 5.69 -7.08
C GLN A 105 -3.20 5.59 -5.57
N GLN A 106 -4.14 4.76 -5.13
CA GLN A 106 -4.43 4.55 -3.72
C GLN A 106 -3.22 3.99 -2.97
N LEU A 107 -2.57 2.96 -3.51
CA LEU A 107 -1.38 2.37 -2.89
C LEU A 107 -0.21 3.35 -2.84
N ARG A 108 0.05 4.09 -3.93
CA ARG A 108 1.10 5.12 -3.96
C ARG A 108 0.89 6.19 -2.89
N ILE A 109 -0.35 6.65 -2.73
CA ILE A 109 -0.72 7.66 -1.71
C ILE A 109 -0.64 7.04 -0.31
N CYS A 110 -1.17 5.84 -0.10
CA CYS A 110 -1.30 5.25 1.24
C CYS A 110 0.01 4.67 1.79
N LEU A 111 0.87 4.17 0.92
CA LEU A 111 2.15 3.56 1.29
C LEU A 111 3.31 4.55 1.20
N CYS A 112 3.10 5.76 0.67
CA CYS A 112 4.16 6.76 0.49
C CYS A 112 5.38 6.22 -0.28
N CYS A 113 5.16 5.25 -1.17
CA CYS A 113 6.21 4.55 -1.90
C CYS A 113 5.95 4.63 -3.40
N ASP A 114 7.00 4.48 -4.19
CA ASP A 114 6.83 4.36 -5.63
C ASP A 114 6.30 2.97 -5.98
N VAL A 115 5.24 2.97 -6.78
CA VAL A 115 4.58 1.76 -7.27
C VAL A 115 4.87 1.69 -8.76
N VAL A 116 5.58 0.66 -9.19
CA VAL A 116 5.98 0.47 -10.59
C VAL A 116 5.31 -0.80 -11.11
N ALA A 117 4.67 -0.71 -12.27
CA ALA A 117 4.13 -1.87 -12.96
C ALA A 117 5.16 -2.34 -14.00
N GLY A 118 5.73 -3.53 -13.78
CA GLY A 118 6.58 -4.23 -14.72
C GLY A 118 5.76 -5.21 -15.56
N TYR A 119 6.09 -5.28 -16.85
CA TYR A 119 5.51 -6.25 -17.76
C TYR A 119 6.56 -7.30 -18.09
N GLY A 120 6.20 -8.57 -17.91
CA GLY A 120 7.06 -9.68 -18.24
C GLY A 120 6.22 -10.92 -18.49
N LEU A 121 6.55 -11.62 -19.57
CA LEU A 121 6.02 -12.94 -19.88
C LEU A 121 7.14 -13.96 -19.68
N THR A 122 6.78 -15.20 -19.38
CA THR A 122 7.73 -16.31 -19.31
C THR A 122 8.48 -16.52 -20.62
N GLU A 123 7.85 -16.14 -21.74
CA GLU A 123 8.31 -16.34 -23.11
C GLU A 123 9.25 -15.23 -23.59
N THR A 124 9.25 -14.04 -22.98
CA THR A 124 9.95 -12.86 -23.53
C THR A 124 10.89 -12.14 -22.57
N THR A 125 11.17 -12.69 -21.39
CA THR A 125 11.99 -12.05 -20.33
C THR A 125 11.34 -10.74 -19.83
N SER A 126 11.53 -10.41 -18.55
CA SER A 126 10.95 -9.21 -17.94
C SER A 126 11.67 -7.93 -18.38
N ALA A 127 10.92 -6.87 -18.69
CA ALA A 127 11.42 -5.52 -18.93
C ALA A 127 11.07 -4.57 -17.77
#